data_AF-A0A397T5K7-F1
#
_entry.id   AF-A0A397T5K7-F1
#
_cell.length_a   1.000
_cell.length_b   1.000
_cell.length_c   1.000
_cell.angle_alpha   90.00
_cell.angle_beta   90.00
_cell.angle_gamma   90.00
#
_symmetry.space_group_name_H-M   'P 1'
#
loop_
_entity.id
_entity.type
_entity.pdbx_description
1 polymer ?
#
loop_
_entity_poly.entity_id
_entity_poly.type
_entity_poly.pdbx_seq_one_letter_code
_entity_poly.pdbx_strand_id
1 'polypeptide(L)'
;MFVDDIGPQKTDLLVLRLSDRMEVMNTEVSGPPFKAIITHTVRDAKKLLMMSVCSLCRILGNNLDYSIKDTKEIKTYSIQIVGDQLTLFSVSLTDKKKYLAVEMASCMIPFSFDSISYYKKIFNFFAIIQTEFKEQKKLRKKIYSSIPIENSERIQDWLYLPKDSFFYDLKPISEDIDEILMI
;
A
#
# COMPACT_ATOMS: atom_id res chain seq x y z
N MET A 1 7.92 -17.04 -5.19
CA MET A 1 8.37 -16.24 -6.35
C MET A 1 7.12 -15.82 -7.08
N PHE A 2 6.68 -14.57 -6.88
CA PHE A 2 5.43 -14.08 -7.45
C PHE A 2 5.71 -13.64 -8.89
N VAL A 3 5.23 -14.43 -9.84
CA VAL A 3 5.18 -14.08 -11.26
C VAL A 3 3.70 -13.85 -11.58
N ASP A 4 3.14 -12.82 -10.95
CA ASP A 4 1.81 -12.33 -11.29
C ASP A 4 1.99 -11.02 -12.05
N ASP A 5 1.07 -10.78 -12.98
CA ASP A 5 1.04 -9.65 -13.90
C ASP A 5 1.15 -8.32 -13.13
N ILE A 6 2.26 -7.59 -13.33
CA ILE A 6 2.54 -6.28 -12.70
C ILE A 6 1.81 -5.19 -13.50
N GLY A 7 0.54 -5.45 -13.83
CA GLY A 7 -0.34 -4.49 -14.48
C GLY A 7 -1.00 -3.56 -13.46
N PRO A 8 -1.58 -2.42 -13.91
CA PRO A 8 -2.40 -1.58 -13.04
C PRO A 8 -3.60 -2.38 -12.51
N GLN A 9 -3.83 -2.31 -11.20
CA GLN A 9 -4.91 -3.03 -10.54
C GLN A 9 -5.87 -2.02 -9.89
N LYS A 10 -7.18 -2.26 -10.03
CA LYS A 10 -8.23 -1.51 -9.33
C LYS A 10 -8.15 -1.81 -7.83
N THR A 11 -8.43 -0.83 -6.98
CA THR A 11 -8.58 -1.00 -5.51
C THR A 11 -9.87 -0.30 -5.09
N ASP A 12 -10.47 -0.73 -3.99
CA ASP A 12 -11.74 -0.15 -3.51
C ASP A 12 -11.56 1.25 -2.93
N LEU A 13 -10.42 1.51 -2.28
CA LEU A 13 -10.03 2.84 -1.84
C LEU A 13 -8.53 3.05 -2.03
N LEU A 14 -8.19 4.17 -2.66
CA LEU A 14 -6.82 4.61 -2.89
C LEU A 14 -6.54 5.92 -2.16
N VAL A 15 -5.45 5.96 -1.39
CA VAL A 15 -4.96 7.19 -0.77
C VAL A 15 -3.69 7.66 -1.47
N LEU A 16 -3.81 8.83 -2.09
CA LEU A 16 -2.73 9.49 -2.80
C LEU A 16 -2.12 10.61 -1.98
N ARG A 17 -0.80 10.76 -2.10
CA ARG A 17 -0.11 11.95 -1.64
C ARG A 17 -0.14 13.00 -2.73
N LEU A 18 -0.89 14.09 -2.50
CA LEU A 18 -1.12 15.12 -3.52
C LEU A 18 0.15 15.81 -4.04
N SER A 19 1.23 15.87 -3.24
CA SER A 19 2.47 16.55 -3.65
C SER A 19 3.16 15.92 -4.85
N ASP A 20 3.01 14.61 -5.02
CA ASP A 20 3.74 13.82 -6.03
C ASP A 20 2.93 12.68 -6.64
N ARG A 21 1.62 12.64 -6.34
CA ARG A 21 0.65 11.64 -6.82
C ARG A 21 1.05 10.19 -6.52
N MET A 22 1.90 9.98 -5.51
CA MET A 22 2.31 8.64 -5.10
C MET A 22 1.21 7.99 -4.26
N GLU A 23 0.96 6.72 -4.56
CA GLU A 23 0.05 5.85 -3.82
C GLU A 23 0.68 5.51 -2.46
N VAL A 24 0.03 5.90 -1.36
CA VAL A 24 0.56 5.68 0.00
C VAL A 24 -0.18 4.55 0.71
N MET A 25 -1.47 4.38 0.39
CA MET A 25 -2.30 3.33 0.97
C MET A 25 -3.37 2.83 0.01
N ASN A 26 -3.51 1.51 -0.10
CA ASN A 26 -4.54 0.81 -0.88
C ASN A 26 -5.51 0.09 0.06
N THR A 27 -6.75 -0.13 -0.36
CA THR A 27 -7.75 -0.86 0.43
C THR A 27 -8.51 -1.85 -0.43
N GLU A 28 -8.67 -3.08 0.05
CA GLU A 28 -9.48 -4.10 -0.63
C GLU A 28 -10.49 -4.70 0.34
N VAL A 29 -11.72 -4.85 -0.12
CA VAL A 29 -12.86 -5.39 0.62
C VAL A 29 -13.22 -6.76 0.06
N SER A 30 -12.88 -7.78 0.83
CA SER A 30 -13.10 -9.18 0.49
C SER A 30 -14.43 -9.69 1.02
N GLY A 31 -15.45 -9.60 0.16
CA GLY A 31 -16.73 -10.27 0.35
C GLY A 31 -17.65 -9.63 1.41
N PRO A 32 -18.89 -10.14 1.51
CA PRO A 32 -19.86 -9.65 2.48
C PRO A 32 -19.49 -10.04 3.92
N PRO A 33 -20.05 -9.36 4.94
CA PRO A 33 -19.89 -9.72 6.36
C PRO A 33 -20.27 -11.16 6.69
N PHE A 34 -21.07 -11.82 5.84
CA PHE A 34 -21.53 -13.19 6.03
C PHE A 34 -21.26 -14.05 4.80
N LYS A 35 -20.63 -15.22 4.99
CA LYS A 35 -20.26 -16.19 3.92
C LYS A 35 -19.28 -15.64 2.88
N ALA A 36 -18.19 -15.01 3.32
CA ALA A 36 -17.08 -14.68 2.43
C ALA A 36 -16.50 -15.95 1.77
N ILE A 37 -16.24 -15.88 0.46
CA ILE A 37 -15.66 -16.98 -0.31
C ILE A 37 -14.14 -16.95 -0.12
N ILE A 38 -13.59 -17.97 0.54
CA ILE A 38 -12.17 -18.04 0.92
C ILE A 38 -11.24 -17.83 -0.29
N THR A 39 -11.55 -18.44 -1.43
CA THR A 39 -10.72 -18.31 -2.65
C THR A 39 -10.67 -16.87 -3.16
N HIS A 40 -11.78 -16.14 -3.06
CA HIS A 40 -11.84 -14.72 -3.41
C HIS A 40 -11.03 -13.88 -2.42
N THR A 41 -11.24 -14.08 -1.12
CA THR A 41 -10.48 -13.36 -0.06
C THR A 41 -8.97 -13.55 -0.19
N VAL A 42 -8.51 -14.77 -0.50
CA VAL A 42 -7.08 -15.04 -0.72
C VAL A 42 -6.56 -14.33 -1.98
N ARG A 43 -7.35 -14.27 -3.05
CA ARG A 43 -6.98 -13.56 -4.28
C ARG A 43 -6.84 -12.06 -4.02
N ASP A 44 -7.80 -11.47 -3.34
CA ASP A 44 -7.79 -10.06 -2.94
C ASP A 44 -6.62 -9.71 -2.01
N ALA A 45 -6.31 -10.59 -1.05
CA ALA A 45 -5.15 -10.42 -0.18
C ALA A 45 -3.84 -10.36 -1.00
N LYS A 46 -3.66 -11.30 -1.93
CA LYS A 46 -2.47 -11.34 -2.80
C LYS A 46 -2.37 -10.08 -3.67
N LYS A 47 -3.49 -9.70 -4.28
CA LYS A 47 -3.65 -8.48 -5.07
C LYS A 47 -3.22 -7.24 -4.27
N LEU A 48 -3.80 -7.04 -3.09
CA LEU A 48 -3.53 -5.92 -2.20
C LEU A 48 -2.05 -5.83 -1.77
N LEU A 49 -1.45 -6.97 -1.40
CA LEU A 49 -0.04 -7.03 -1.03
C LEU A 49 0.87 -6.73 -2.22
N MET A 50 0.55 -7.25 -3.41
CA MET A 50 1.29 -6.96 -4.64
C MET A 50 1.24 -5.47 -4.98
N MET A 51 0.04 -4.86 -4.93
CA MET A 51 -0.13 -3.42 -5.12
C MET A 51 0.72 -2.62 -4.13
N SER A 52 0.71 -3.01 -2.85
CA SER A 52 1.51 -2.33 -1.81
C SER A 52 3.01 -2.37 -2.09
N VAL A 53 3.53 -3.52 -2.58
CA VAL A 53 4.92 -3.67 -3.03
C VAL A 53 5.19 -2.79 -4.25
N CYS A 54 4.30 -2.76 -5.24
CA CYS A 54 4.45 -1.93 -6.43
C CYS A 54 4.47 -0.44 -6.09
N SER A 55 3.57 0.03 -5.23
CA SER A 55 3.55 1.40 -4.74
C SER A 55 4.85 1.74 -3.99
N LEU A 56 5.40 0.80 -3.21
CA LEU A 56 6.68 0.98 -2.52
C LEU A 56 7.84 1.10 -3.51
N CYS A 57 7.90 0.22 -4.53
CA CYS A 57 8.89 0.29 -5.60
C CYS A 57 8.82 1.62 -6.35
N ARG A 58 7.62 2.16 -6.63
CA ARG A 58 7.44 3.47 -7.26
C ARG A 58 7.96 4.61 -6.38
N ILE A 59 7.66 4.60 -5.10
CA ILE A 59 8.16 5.62 -4.16
C ILE A 59 9.69 5.59 -4.09
N LEU A 60 10.27 4.40 -3.99
CA LEU A 60 11.72 4.20 -3.92
C LEU A 60 12.41 4.47 -5.26
N GLY A 61 11.73 4.21 -6.39
CA GLY A 61 12.22 4.48 -7.75
C GLY A 61 12.45 5.96 -8.05
N ASN A 62 11.77 6.86 -7.34
CA ASN A 62 12.07 8.30 -7.42
C ASN A 62 13.35 8.71 -6.66
N ASN A 63 13.99 7.76 -5.97
CA ASN A 63 15.14 7.99 -5.09
C ASN A 63 16.27 6.96 -5.35
N LEU A 64 16.40 6.41 -6.56
CA LEU A 64 17.30 5.28 -6.86
C LEU A 64 18.76 5.50 -6.43
N ASP A 65 19.24 6.74 -6.51
CA ASP A 65 20.62 7.12 -6.18
C ASP A 65 20.86 7.36 -4.68
N TYR A 66 19.83 7.29 -3.85
CA TYR A 66 19.97 7.44 -2.40
C TYR A 66 20.46 6.15 -1.74
N SER A 67 21.08 6.32 -0.58
CA SER A 67 21.54 5.22 0.25
C SER A 67 20.36 4.35 0.71
N ILE A 68 20.52 3.02 0.65
CA ILE A 68 19.56 2.11 1.27
C ILE A 68 19.36 2.42 2.76
N LYS A 69 20.42 2.84 3.46
CA LYS A 69 20.37 3.12 4.89
C LYS A 69 19.34 4.20 5.24
N ASP A 70 19.18 5.20 4.37
CA ASP A 70 18.29 6.32 4.60
C ASP A 70 16.85 6.05 4.13
N THR A 71 16.66 5.07 3.26
CA THR A 71 15.41 4.86 2.52
C THR A 71 14.69 3.56 2.83
N LYS A 72 15.37 2.61 3.49
CA LYS A 72 14.80 1.31 3.92
C LYS A 72 13.63 1.47 4.91
N GLU A 73 13.57 2.59 5.61
CA GLU A 73 12.48 2.92 6.54
C GLU A 73 11.20 3.42 5.85
N ILE A 74 11.24 3.66 4.53
CA ILE A 74 10.06 4.03 3.77
C ILE A 74 9.08 2.84 3.76
N LYS A 75 7.81 3.15 4.02
CA LYS A 75 6.73 2.19 4.03
C LYS A 75 5.60 2.62 3.11
N THR A 76 4.90 1.64 2.58
CA THR A 76 3.52 1.77 2.09
C THR A 76 2.58 1.05 3.03
N TYR A 77 1.29 1.37 2.92
CA TYR A 77 0.28 0.78 3.79
C TYR A 77 -0.81 0.13 2.97
N SER A 78 -1.52 -0.80 3.57
CA SER A 78 -2.74 -1.35 2.98
C SER A 78 -3.75 -1.73 4.04
N ILE A 79 -5.03 -1.59 3.70
CA ILE A 79 -6.13 -2.03 4.54
C ILE A 79 -6.81 -3.21 3.84
N GLN A 80 -6.87 -4.34 4.51
CA GLN A 80 -7.71 -5.45 4.08
C GLN A 80 -8.95 -5.49 4.95
N ILE A 81 -10.12 -5.58 4.30
CA ILE A 81 -11.39 -5.80 4.98
C ILE A 81 -11.85 -7.21 4.62
N VAL A 82 -11.99 -8.08 5.61
CA VAL A 82 -12.54 -9.44 5.41
C VAL A 82 -13.77 -9.57 6.29
N GLY A 83 -14.94 -9.64 5.66
CA GLY A 83 -16.21 -9.53 6.36
C GLY A 83 -16.31 -8.18 7.07
N ASP A 84 -16.33 -8.19 8.41
CA ASP A 84 -16.34 -7.00 9.27
C ASP A 84 -14.98 -6.70 9.92
N GLN A 85 -13.94 -7.50 9.65
CA GLN A 85 -12.61 -7.28 10.19
C GLN A 85 -11.78 -6.37 9.29
N LEU A 86 -11.36 -5.24 9.84
CA LEU A 86 -10.45 -4.27 9.24
C LEU A 86 -9.02 -4.56 9.71
N THR A 87 -8.07 -4.75 8.80
CA THR A 87 -6.66 -5.01 9.14
C THR A 87 -5.73 -4.10 8.37
N LEU A 88 -4.87 -3.36 9.07
CA LEU A 88 -3.85 -2.48 8.50
C LEU A 88 -2.53 -3.22 8.41
N PHE A 89 -1.95 -3.24 7.22
CA PHE A 89 -0.60 -3.70 6.97
C PHE A 89 0.34 -2.54 6.66
N SER A 90 1.58 -2.67 7.07
CA SER A 90 2.69 -1.89 6.53
C SER A 90 3.56 -2.78 5.66
N VAL A 91 4.03 -2.26 4.53
CA VAL A 91 4.94 -2.95 3.62
C VAL A 91 6.24 -2.17 3.51
N SER A 92 7.36 -2.86 3.67
CA SER A 92 8.70 -2.27 3.68
C SER A 92 9.72 -3.18 3.01
N LEU A 93 10.88 -2.62 2.65
CA LEU A 93 11.99 -3.35 2.07
C LEU A 93 12.90 -3.87 3.20
N THR A 94 13.15 -5.16 3.28
CA THR A 94 13.96 -5.76 4.37
C THR A 94 15.33 -6.22 3.91
N ASP A 95 15.46 -6.60 2.66
CA ASP A 95 16.70 -7.09 2.04
C ASP A 95 16.59 -6.90 0.52
N LYS A 96 17.66 -7.18 -0.23
CA LYS A 96 17.68 -7.13 -1.70
C LYS A 96 16.53 -7.96 -2.25
N LYS A 97 15.58 -7.29 -2.92
CA LYS A 97 14.39 -7.88 -3.53
C LYS A 97 13.49 -8.65 -2.55
N LYS A 98 13.58 -8.38 -1.25
CA LYS A 98 12.71 -8.97 -0.22
C LYS A 98 11.90 -7.88 0.46
N TYR A 99 10.60 -8.11 0.50
CA TYR A 99 9.63 -7.20 1.10
C TYR A 99 8.98 -7.88 2.31
N LEU A 100 8.66 -7.09 3.32
CA LEU A 100 7.97 -7.55 4.52
C LEU A 100 6.67 -6.79 4.66
N ALA A 101 5.57 -7.53 4.75
CA ALA A 101 4.28 -7.04 5.19
C ALA A 101 4.09 -7.36 6.68
N VAL A 102 3.73 -6.36 7.49
CA VAL A 102 3.50 -6.51 8.93
C VAL A 102 2.13 -5.95 9.26
N GLU A 103 1.31 -6.73 9.96
CA GLU A 103 0.07 -6.24 10.54
C GLU A 103 0.37 -5.22 11.65
N MET A 104 -0.16 -4.01 11.49
CA MET A 104 0.03 -2.89 12.41
C MET A 104 -1.13 -2.77 13.40
N ALA A 105 -2.34 -3.04 12.94
CA ALA A 105 -3.56 -2.95 13.74
C ALA A 105 -4.69 -3.74 13.08
N SER A 106 -5.61 -4.25 13.90
CA SER A 106 -6.87 -4.82 13.41
C SER A 106 -8.03 -4.43 14.33
N CYS A 107 -9.21 -4.21 13.75
CA CYS A 107 -10.43 -3.93 14.48
C CYS A 107 -11.68 -4.41 13.74
N MET A 108 -12.75 -4.64 14.49
CA MET A 108 -14.06 -5.03 13.94
C MET A 108 -14.90 -3.78 13.65
N ILE A 109 -15.59 -3.78 12.50
CA ILE A 109 -16.57 -2.76 12.15
C ILE A 109 -17.88 -3.06 12.89
N PRO A 110 -18.39 -2.15 13.74
CA PRO A 110 -19.58 -2.39 14.54
C PRO A 110 -20.83 -2.21 13.69
N PHE A 111 -21.41 -3.32 13.22
CA PHE A 111 -22.69 -3.35 12.51
C PHE A 111 -23.91 -3.54 13.44
N SER A 112 -23.70 -3.61 14.76
CA SER A 112 -24.77 -3.77 15.75
C SER A 112 -24.66 -2.76 16.89
N PHE A 113 -25.79 -2.47 17.56
CA PHE A 113 -25.79 -1.60 18.73
C PHE A 113 -24.91 -2.14 19.86
N ASP A 114 -24.91 -3.45 20.06
CA ASP A 114 -24.10 -4.12 21.10
C ASP A 114 -22.59 -4.01 20.85
N SER A 115 -22.18 -3.74 19.60
CA SER A 115 -20.78 -3.57 19.23
C SER A 115 -20.28 -2.12 19.30
N ILE A 116 -21.07 -1.18 19.84
CA ILE A 116 -20.71 0.24 19.91
C ILE A 116 -19.36 0.50 20.62
N SER A 117 -18.96 -0.36 21.56
CA SER A 117 -17.67 -0.27 22.23
C SER A 117 -16.47 -0.44 21.27
N TYR A 118 -16.67 -1.04 20.10
CA TYR A 118 -15.63 -1.23 19.08
C TYR A 118 -15.28 0.05 18.31
N TYR A 119 -16.11 1.10 18.36
CA TYR A 119 -15.74 2.40 17.78
C TYR A 119 -14.44 2.95 18.37
N LYS A 120 -14.15 2.69 19.65
CA LYS A 120 -12.86 3.06 20.25
C LYS A 120 -11.68 2.41 19.52
N LYS A 121 -11.82 1.15 19.10
CA LYS A 121 -10.79 0.45 18.33
C LYS A 121 -10.65 1.02 16.92
N ILE A 122 -11.76 1.40 16.27
CA ILE A 122 -11.74 2.09 14.96
C ILE A 122 -11.01 3.43 15.06
N PHE A 123 -11.33 4.26 16.06
CA PHE A 123 -10.64 5.54 16.24
C PHE A 123 -9.14 5.35 16.50
N ASN A 124 -8.77 4.33 17.28
CA ASN A 124 -7.37 3.97 17.48
C ASN A 124 -6.69 3.51 16.18
N PHE A 125 -7.39 2.72 15.35
CA PHE A 125 -6.90 2.28 14.04
C PHE A 125 -6.54 3.47 13.15
N PHE A 126 -7.44 4.47 13.04
CA PHE A 126 -7.15 5.68 12.28
C PHE A 126 -6.07 6.57 12.92
N ALA A 127 -5.96 6.59 14.25
CA ALA A 127 -4.89 7.30 14.95
C ALA A 127 -3.50 6.71 14.62
N ILE A 128 -3.41 5.38 14.48
CA ILE A 128 -2.19 4.69 14.02
C ILE A 128 -1.84 5.13 12.60
N ILE A 129 -2.81 5.10 11.67
CA ILE A 129 -2.59 5.58 10.28
C ILE A 129 -2.08 7.02 10.27
N GLN A 130 -2.71 7.91 11.03
CA GLN A 130 -2.29 9.31 11.08
C GLN A 130 -0.86 9.46 11.62
N THR A 131 -0.50 8.70 12.64
CA THR A 131 0.83 8.71 13.25
C THR A 131 1.89 8.23 12.25
N GLU A 132 1.64 7.10 11.59
CA GLU A 132 2.49 6.53 10.56
C GLU A 132 2.71 7.51 9.39
N PHE A 133 1.65 8.16 8.90
CA PHE A 133 1.77 9.15 7.82
C PHE A 133 2.60 10.38 8.23
N LYS A 134 2.50 10.82 9.49
CA LYS A 134 3.35 11.89 10.02
C LYS A 134 4.82 11.48 10.06
N GLU A 135 5.13 10.26 10.49
CA GLU A 135 6.50 9.75 10.50
C GLU A 135 7.07 9.59 9.09
N GLN A 136 6.32 9.00 8.15
CA GLN A 136 6.74 8.91 6.75
C GLN A 136 6.98 10.29 6.12
N LYS A 137 6.19 11.31 6.49
CA LYS A 137 6.42 12.69 6.05
C LYS A 137 7.73 13.27 6.60
N LYS A 138 8.08 13.01 7.87
CA LYS A 138 9.34 13.45 8.48
C LYS A 138 10.53 12.75 7.82
N LEU A 139 10.46 11.42 7.69
CA LEU A 139 11.48 10.61 7.04
C LEU A 139 11.77 11.11 5.62
N ARG A 140 10.73 11.36 4.83
CA ARG A 140 10.89 11.86 3.47
C ARG A 140 11.56 13.23 3.40
N LYS A 141 11.20 14.16 4.30
CA LYS A 141 11.86 15.47 4.39
C LYS A 141 13.36 15.30 4.68
N LYS A 142 13.72 14.38 5.56
CA LYS A 142 15.11 14.03 5.87
C LYS A 142 15.83 13.53 4.62
N ILE A 143 15.25 12.56 3.90
CA ILE A 143 15.83 12.00 2.67
C ILE A 143 16.08 13.10 1.62
N TYR A 144 15.13 14.00 1.38
CA TYR A 144 15.33 15.09 0.41
C TYR A 144 16.36 16.13 0.84
N SER A 145 16.60 16.29 2.14
CA SER A 145 17.69 17.15 2.63
C SER A 145 19.06 16.45 2.63
N SER A 146 19.10 15.12 2.43
CA SER A 146 20.33 14.34 2.40
C SER A 146 21.03 14.46 1.05
N ILE A 147 22.37 14.51 1.08
CA ILE A 147 23.22 14.44 -0.12
C ILE A 147 23.50 12.96 -0.41
N PRO A 148 23.42 12.48 -1.67
CA PRO A 148 23.80 11.13 -2.03
C PRO A 148 25.25 10.80 -1.58
N ILE A 149 25.44 9.68 -0.90
CA ILE A 149 26.78 9.24 -0.44
C ILE A 149 27.38 8.34 -1.52
N GLU A 150 28.50 8.76 -2.12
CA GLU A 150 29.16 8.10 -3.26
C GLU A 150 29.54 6.61 -3.03
N ASN A 151 29.66 6.17 -1.78
CA ASN A 151 30.13 4.83 -1.40
C ASN A 151 29.09 3.96 -0.67
N SER A 152 27.79 4.26 -0.80
CA SER A 152 26.73 3.47 -0.17
C SER A 152 25.98 2.58 -1.17
N GLU A 153 25.50 1.41 -0.72
CA GLU A 153 24.62 0.57 -1.55
C GLU A 153 23.37 1.38 -1.93
N ARG A 154 23.09 1.40 -3.24
CA ARG A 154 22.00 2.19 -3.81
C ARG A 154 20.70 1.39 -3.80
N ILE A 155 19.58 2.10 -3.76
CA ILE A 155 18.25 1.49 -3.84
C ILE A 155 18.06 0.67 -5.12
N GLN A 156 18.69 1.10 -6.23
CA GLN A 156 18.58 0.41 -7.52
C GLN A 156 18.93 -1.08 -7.45
N ASP A 157 19.93 -1.44 -6.66
CA ASP A 157 20.38 -2.83 -6.50
C ASP A 157 19.46 -3.67 -5.61
N TRP A 158 18.60 -2.99 -4.85
CA TRP A 158 17.71 -3.59 -3.86
C TRP A 158 16.29 -3.78 -4.35
N LEU A 159 15.85 -2.98 -5.33
CA LEU A 159 14.51 -3.09 -5.89
C LEU A 159 14.40 -4.25 -6.88
N TYR A 160 13.20 -4.81 -6.95
CA TYR A 160 12.82 -5.60 -8.11
C TYR A 160 12.45 -4.62 -9.22
N LEU A 161 13.41 -4.33 -10.10
CA LEU A 161 13.19 -3.50 -11.29
C LEU A 161 12.92 -4.43 -12.48
N PRO A 162 11.68 -4.61 -12.94
CA PRO A 162 11.46 -5.28 -14.22
C PRO A 162 12.05 -4.39 -15.32
N LYS A 163 12.76 -5.01 -16.27
CA LYS A 163 13.65 -4.35 -17.24
C LYS A 163 13.01 -3.21 -18.04
N ASP A 164 11.68 -3.13 -18.11
CA ASP A 164 10.95 -2.23 -19.00
C ASP A 164 9.81 -1.40 -18.34
N SER A 165 9.69 -1.36 -17.00
CA SER A 165 8.37 -1.12 -16.36
C SER A 165 8.22 0.11 -15.45
N PHE A 166 9.20 1.03 -15.41
CA PHE A 166 9.06 2.24 -14.57
C PHE A 166 8.24 3.38 -15.20
N PHE A 167 7.87 3.25 -16.48
CA PHE A 167 7.03 4.23 -17.17
C PHE A 167 5.57 3.78 -17.21
N TYR A 168 4.92 3.69 -16.06
CA TYR A 168 3.47 3.83 -16.05
C TYR A 168 3.14 5.29 -15.79
N ASP A 169 3.16 6.06 -16.88
CA ASP A 169 2.28 7.21 -16.99
C ASP A 169 0.87 6.74 -16.58
N LEU A 170 0.22 7.52 -15.73
CA LEU A 170 -1.19 7.36 -15.36
C LEU A 170 -2.06 7.57 -16.60
N LYS A 171 -2.03 6.65 -17.57
CA LYS A 171 -3.13 6.50 -18.51
C LYS A 171 -4.17 5.66 -17.79
N PRO A 172 -5.37 6.22 -17.53
CA PRO A 172 -6.48 5.41 -17.03
C PRO A 172 -6.67 4.27 -18.02
N ILE A 173 -6.73 3.04 -17.51
CA ILE A 173 -7.20 1.91 -18.31
C ILE A 173 -8.68 2.21 -18.58
N SER A 174 -8.94 2.69 -19.79
CA SER A 174 -10.26 2.65 -20.41
C SER A 174 -10.49 1.19 -20.76
N GLU A 175 -11.41 0.52 -20.05
CA GLU A 175 -12.35 -0.45 -20.63
C GLU A 175 -13.24 -0.99 -19.51
N ASP A 176 -14.42 -0.37 -19.43
CA ASP A 176 -15.71 -0.78 -18.88
C ASP A 176 -16.42 0.46 -18.29
N ILE A 177 -16.66 1.45 -19.15
CA ILE A 177 -17.83 2.33 -19.01
C ILE A 177 -18.96 1.62 -19.74
N ASP A 178 -19.50 0.59 -19.13
CA ASP A 178 -20.80 0.08 -19.52
C ASP A 178 -21.84 1.11 -19.03
N GLU A 179 -22.36 1.86 -20.00
CA GLU A 179 -23.67 2.52 -20.03
C GLU A 179 -24.28 2.91 -18.68
N ILE A 180 -24.01 4.15 -18.25
CA ILE A 180 -24.96 4.86 -17.38
C ILE A 180 -26.15 5.29 -18.26
N LEU A 181 -27.15 4.42 -18.36
CA LEU A 181 -28.50 4.81 -18.73
C LEU A 181 -29.10 5.60 -17.55
N MET A 182 -29.23 6.91 -17.72
CA MET A 182 -30.06 7.73 -16.85
C MET A 182 -31.51 7.61 -17.30
N ILE A 183 -32.36 7.07 -16.43
CA ILE A 183 -33.79 7.40 -16.34
C ILE A 183 -34.00 8.03 -14.97
#